data_AF-A0A7Y6FFH0-F1
#
_entry.id   AF-A0A7Y6FFH0-F1
#
_cell.length_a   1.000
_cell.length_b   1.000
_cell.length_c   1.000
_cell.angle_alpha   90.00
_cell.angle_beta   90.00
_cell.angle_gamma   90.00
#
_symmetry.space_group_name_H-M   'P 1'
#
loop_
_entity.id
_entity.type
_entity.pdbx_description
1 polymer ?
#
loop_
_entity_poly.entity_id
_entity_poly.type
_entity_poly.pdbx_seq_one_letter_code
_entity_poly.pdbx_strand_id
1 'polypeptide(L)'
;MEGRDVCEVTDTVFYLSDYGFGDRGLGLDRETWGRAWDVVDRLTGHCVREEEWESAAKLVLAQYCLGMDPLRTPSGVAGVRMLARAQSPLGAIPGKSVAWRGPATAAAGECFRWAYQAMLVTALSMLIVTAGWTGGLLPAGGAGGAGAESAGCAEGAR
;
A
#
# COMPACT_ATOMS: atom_id res chain seq x y z
N MET A 1 11.29 18.76 11.24
CA MET A 1 10.04 18.00 11.21
C MET A 1 10.03 17.19 12.49
N GLU A 2 9.51 17.75 13.58
CA GLU A 2 9.54 17.10 14.89
C GLU A 2 8.48 15.98 14.94
N GLY A 3 8.95 14.74 15.06
CA GLY A 3 8.33 13.77 15.98
C GLY A 3 7.35 12.72 15.45
N ARG A 4 7.11 12.56 14.13
CA ARG A 4 6.33 11.39 13.65
C ARG A 4 7.25 10.35 13.04
N ASP A 5 7.31 9.19 13.69
CA ASP A 5 7.97 8.01 13.16
C ASP A 5 7.19 7.50 11.95
N VAL A 6 7.88 7.21 10.84
CA VAL A 6 7.28 6.59 9.65
C VAL A 6 6.58 5.29 10.03
N CYS A 7 7.15 4.52 10.96
CA CYS A 7 6.55 3.26 11.41
C CYS A 7 5.20 3.49 12.07
N GLU A 8 5.09 4.46 12.98
CA GLU A 8 3.82 4.78 13.66
C GLU A 8 2.74 5.17 12.65
N VAL A 9 3.08 6.00 11.66
CA VAL A 9 2.15 6.41 10.61
C VAL A 9 1.72 5.21 9.76
N THR A 10 2.66 4.40 9.29
CA THR A 10 2.35 3.27 8.41
C THR A 10 1.57 2.18 9.14
N ASP A 11 1.93 1.88 10.39
CA ASP A 11 1.26 0.86 11.20
C ASP A 11 -0.18 1.29 11.50
N THR A 12 -0.39 2.57 11.79
CA THR A 12 -1.74 3.13 11.99
C THR A 12 -2.58 2.99 10.71
N VAL A 13 -2.04 3.39 9.56
CA VAL A 13 -2.75 3.31 8.27
C VAL A 13 -3.05 1.87 7.89
N PHE A 14 -2.09 0.96 8.06
CA PHE A 14 -2.28 -0.47 7.76
C PHE A 14 -3.35 -1.07 8.66
N TYR A 15 -3.31 -0.79 9.97
CA TYR A 15 -4.30 -1.31 10.90
C TYR A 15 -5.72 -0.79 10.59
N LEU A 16 -5.88 0.53 10.41
CA LEU A 16 -7.20 1.11 10.18
C LEU A 16 -7.80 0.73 8.81
N SER A 17 -6.96 0.50 7.79
CA SER A 17 -7.42 0.09 6.45
C SER A 17 -7.67 -1.41 6.32
N ASP A 18 -7.46 -2.18 7.39
CA ASP A 18 -7.36 -3.64 7.33
C ASP A 18 -6.43 -4.07 6.18
N TYR A 19 -5.22 -3.49 6.15
CA TYR A 19 -4.20 -3.70 5.11
C TYR A 19 -4.69 -3.45 3.66
N GLY A 20 -5.68 -2.57 3.50
CA GLY A 20 -6.27 -2.22 2.20
C GLY A 20 -7.42 -3.15 1.75
N PHE A 21 -7.84 -4.10 2.60
CA PHE A 21 -9.04 -4.92 2.40
C PHE A 21 -10.32 -4.20 2.90
N GLY A 22 -10.18 -3.26 3.84
CA GLY A 22 -11.27 -2.44 4.36
C GLY A 22 -11.62 -1.24 3.49
N ASP A 23 -12.41 -0.32 4.05
CA ASP A 23 -12.76 0.93 3.37
C ASP A 23 -11.51 1.75 3.07
N ARG A 24 -11.29 2.04 1.78
CA ARG A 24 -10.12 2.76 1.25
C ARG A 24 -10.22 4.28 1.41
N GLY A 25 -11.04 4.74 2.36
CA GLY A 25 -11.07 6.09 2.92
C GLY A 25 -11.05 6.09 4.45
N LEU A 26 -10.86 4.93 5.08
CA LEU A 26 -10.83 4.73 6.54
C LEU A 26 -12.09 5.22 7.28
N GLY A 27 -13.22 5.42 6.60
CA GLY A 27 -14.38 6.11 7.15
C GLY A 27 -14.13 7.57 7.54
N LEU A 28 -13.03 8.17 7.07
CA LEU A 28 -12.66 9.55 7.39
C LEU A 28 -13.43 10.54 6.53
N ASP A 29 -13.77 11.69 7.11
CA ASP A 29 -14.26 12.81 6.34
C ASP A 29 -13.17 13.32 5.36
N ARG A 30 -13.59 14.04 4.31
CA ARG A 30 -12.70 14.50 3.24
C ARG A 30 -11.53 15.36 3.75
N GLU A 31 -11.75 16.19 4.77
CA GLU A 31 -10.73 17.08 5.30
C GLU A 31 -9.68 16.29 6.08
N THR A 32 -10.13 15.36 6.93
CA THR A 32 -9.23 14.47 7.69
C THR A 32 -8.48 13.52 6.77
N TRP A 33 -9.15 12.97 5.76
CA TRP A 33 -8.50 12.16 4.72
C TRP A 33 -7.43 12.97 3.97
N GLY A 34 -7.73 14.23 3.59
CA GLY A 34 -6.78 15.11 2.93
C GLY A 34 -5.52 15.36 3.77
N ARG A 35 -5.68 15.57 5.08
CA ARG A 35 -4.53 15.68 6.00
C ARG A 35 -3.72 14.38 6.10
N ALA A 36 -4.39 13.24 6.19
CA ALA A 36 -3.72 11.93 6.26
C ALA A 36 -2.89 11.68 4.99
N TRP A 37 -3.48 11.97 3.82
CA TRP A 37 -2.79 11.92 2.54
C TRP A 37 -1.57 12.84 2.50
N ASP A 38 -1.70 14.11 2.88
CA ASP A 38 -0.60 15.08 2.87
C ASP A 38 0.60 14.63 3.73
N VAL A 39 0.33 13.98 4.86
CA VAL A 39 1.39 13.41 5.72
C VAL A 39 2.10 12.26 5.01
N VAL A 40 1.34 11.30 4.46
CA VAL A 40 1.92 10.15 3.75
C VAL A 40 2.71 10.59 2.52
N ASP A 41 2.20 11.54 1.73
CA ASP A 41 2.88 12.06 0.53
C ASP A 41 4.21 12.75 0.88
N ARG A 42 4.21 13.63 1.89
CA ARG A 42 5.42 14.33 2.35
C ARG A 42 6.46 13.37 2.91
N LEU A 43 6.05 12.40 3.72
CA LEU A 43 6.94 11.37 4.25
C LEU A 43 7.50 10.50 3.12
N THR A 44 6.66 10.11 2.15
CA THR A 44 7.11 9.33 0.98
C THR A 44 8.20 10.10 0.24
N GLY A 45 7.94 11.37 -0.07
CA GLY A 45 8.92 12.22 -0.74
C GLY A 45 10.21 12.40 0.06
N HIS A 46 10.13 12.46 1.39
CA HIS A 46 11.32 12.51 2.25
C HIS A 46 12.12 11.21 2.20
N CYS A 47 11.49 10.05 2.41
CA CYS A 47 12.18 8.77 2.35
C CYS A 47 12.82 8.49 0.98
N VAL A 48 12.19 8.95 -0.11
CA VAL A 48 12.80 8.86 -1.44
C VAL A 48 14.06 9.71 -1.55
N ARG A 49 14.07 10.93 -1.00
CA ARG A 49 15.26 11.81 -1.03
C ARG A 49 16.41 11.27 -0.19
N GLU A 50 16.11 10.65 0.95
CA GLU A 50 17.11 10.07 1.85
C GLU A 50 17.51 8.62 1.47
N GLU A 51 16.95 8.08 0.38
CA GLU A 51 17.16 6.69 -0.05
C GLU A 51 16.82 5.64 1.03
N GLU A 52 15.78 5.92 1.81
CA GLU A 52 15.22 5.07 2.86
C GLU A 52 14.23 4.06 2.25
N TRP A 53 14.77 2.99 1.67
CA TRP A 53 14.03 1.98 0.90
C TRP A 53 12.89 1.31 1.68
N GLU A 54 13.14 0.82 2.89
CA GLU A 54 12.12 0.12 3.69
C GLU A 54 10.93 1.05 3.98
N SER A 55 11.23 2.25 4.48
CA SER A 55 10.25 3.27 4.83
C SER A 55 9.46 3.74 3.61
N ALA A 56 10.14 3.97 2.47
CA ALA A 56 9.46 4.33 1.23
C ALA A 56 8.53 3.22 0.72
N ALA A 57 8.93 1.95 0.84
CA ALA A 57 8.05 0.83 0.47
C ALA A 57 6.79 0.79 1.35
N LYS A 58 6.93 0.96 2.67
CA LYS A 58 5.78 1.03 3.59
C LYS A 58 4.86 2.19 3.23
N LEU A 59 5.43 3.34 2.91
CA LEU A 59 4.64 4.52 2.57
C LEU A 59 3.93 4.37 1.22
N VAL A 60 4.56 3.77 0.20
CA VAL A 60 3.89 3.40 -1.07
C VAL A 60 2.69 2.49 -0.81
N LEU A 61 2.83 1.48 0.06
CA LEU A 61 1.72 0.64 0.49
C LEU A 61 0.64 1.45 1.24
N ALA A 62 1.04 2.38 2.10
CA ALA A 62 0.12 3.24 2.84
C ALA A 62 -0.71 4.16 1.92
N GLN A 63 -0.15 4.62 0.81
CA GLN A 63 -0.91 5.36 -0.21
C GLN A 63 -2.06 4.52 -0.76
N TYR A 64 -1.80 3.24 -1.06
CA TYR A 64 -2.85 2.31 -1.49
C TYR A 64 -3.90 2.05 -0.42
N CYS A 65 -3.47 1.85 0.83
CA CYS A 65 -4.38 1.69 1.97
C CYS A 65 -5.30 2.91 2.19
N LEU A 66 -4.84 4.12 1.84
CA LEU A 66 -5.64 5.35 1.84
C LEU A 66 -6.47 5.56 0.56
N GLY A 67 -6.52 4.56 -0.33
CA GLY A 67 -7.32 4.57 -1.55
C GLY A 67 -6.69 5.27 -2.75
N MET A 68 -5.43 5.67 -2.65
CA MET A 68 -4.70 6.22 -3.78
C MET A 68 -4.14 5.11 -4.66
N ASP A 69 -4.04 5.37 -5.96
CA ASP A 69 -3.19 4.57 -6.84
C ASP A 69 -1.75 5.13 -6.74
N PRO A 70 -0.79 4.40 -6.16
CA PRO A 70 0.58 4.91 -5.99
C PRO A 70 1.29 5.21 -7.33
N LEU A 71 0.82 4.66 -8.45
CA LEU A 71 1.36 4.99 -9.77
C LEU A 71 0.79 6.29 -10.36
N ARG A 72 -0.24 6.87 -9.73
CA ARG A 72 -0.85 8.14 -10.13
C ARG A 72 -0.45 9.30 -9.22
N THR A 73 0.43 9.07 -8.27
CA THR A 73 0.98 10.09 -7.37
C THR A 73 2.46 10.32 -7.69
N PRO A 74 2.95 11.57 -7.68
CA PRO A 74 4.37 11.84 -7.94
C PRO A 74 5.30 11.14 -6.96
N SER A 75 4.96 11.14 -5.66
CA SER A 75 5.77 10.52 -4.61
C SER A 75 5.76 8.99 -4.70
N GLY A 76 4.61 8.38 -5.01
CA GLY A 76 4.47 6.94 -5.16
C GLY A 76 5.28 6.43 -6.36
N VAL A 77 5.18 7.09 -7.51
CA VAL A 77 6.01 6.79 -8.70
C VAL A 77 7.50 6.90 -8.38
N ALA A 78 7.91 7.94 -7.65
CA ALA A 78 9.29 8.12 -7.26
C ALA A 78 9.77 7.00 -6.33
N GLY A 79 8.94 6.57 -5.37
CA GLY A 79 9.20 5.45 -4.47
C GLY A 79 9.36 4.12 -5.23
N VAL A 80 8.42 3.79 -6.11
CA VAL A 80 8.50 2.59 -6.96
C VAL A 80 9.77 2.58 -7.81
N ARG A 81 10.11 3.72 -8.44
CA ARG A 81 11.35 3.84 -9.22
C ARG A 81 12.60 3.69 -8.36
N MET A 82 12.59 4.22 -7.14
CA MET A 82 13.71 4.05 -6.21
C MET A 82 13.91 2.58 -5.84
N LEU A 83 12.84 1.87 -5.48
CA LEU A 83 12.89 0.45 -5.16
C LEU A 83 13.38 -0.39 -6.35
N ALA A 84 12.90 -0.08 -7.55
CA ALA A 84 13.35 -0.75 -8.78
C ALA A 84 14.87 -0.54 -9.03
N ARG A 85 15.41 0.65 -8.73
CA ARG A 85 16.87 0.91 -8.84
C ARG A 85 17.68 0.21 -7.75
N ALA A 86 17.13 0.08 -6.55
CA ALA A 86 17.80 -0.60 -5.44
C ALA A 86 17.80 -2.12 -5.60
N GLN A 87 16.85 -2.67 -6.36
CA GLN A 87 16.68 -4.08 -6.59
C GLN A 87 17.92 -4.72 -7.25
N SER A 88 18.42 -5.79 -6.63
CA SER A 88 19.46 -6.64 -7.19
C SER A 88 18.94 -7.50 -8.36
N PRO A 89 19.82 -8.10 -9.19
CA PRO A 89 19.42 -9.05 -10.23
C PRO A 89 18.62 -10.26 -9.72
N LEU A 90 18.79 -10.61 -8.44
CA LEU A 90 18.05 -11.68 -7.77
C LEU A 90 16.71 -11.22 -7.19
N GLY A 91 16.31 -9.97 -7.44
CA GLY A 91 15.05 -9.40 -6.98
C GLY A 91 15.07 -8.85 -5.55
N ALA A 92 16.18 -9.02 -4.81
CA ALA A 92 16.29 -8.55 -3.42
C ALA A 92 16.57 -7.05 -3.32
N ILE A 93 15.97 -6.40 -2.32
CA ILE A 93 16.36 -5.06 -1.85
C ILE A 93 17.46 -5.24 -0.80
N PRO A 94 18.63 -4.58 -0.93
CA PRO A 94 19.83 -4.96 -0.20
C PRO A 94 19.93 -4.36 1.21
N GLY A 95 18.83 -3.95 1.83
CA GLY A 95 18.83 -3.38 3.18
C GLY A 95 17.65 -2.44 3.43
N LYS A 96 17.77 -1.61 4.47
CA LYS A 96 16.73 -0.64 4.84
C LYS A 96 16.87 0.68 4.09
N SER A 97 18.11 1.11 3.87
CA SER A 97 18.46 2.33 3.15
C SER A 97 19.85 2.21 2.56
N VAL A 98 20.30 3.22 1.81
CA VAL A 98 21.70 3.31 1.36
C VAL A 98 22.67 3.33 2.55
N ALA A 99 22.34 4.08 3.61
CA ALA A 99 23.15 4.15 4.82
C ALA A 99 23.17 2.83 5.61
N TRP A 100 22.13 2.01 5.48
CA TRP A 100 21.97 0.74 6.20
C TRP A 100 21.84 -0.46 5.24
N ARG A 101 22.69 -0.45 4.21
CA ARG A 101 22.80 -1.52 3.22
C ARG A 101 23.59 -2.69 3.79
N GLY A 102 23.14 -3.91 3.54
CA GLY A 102 23.88 -5.12 3.86
C GLY A 102 25.17 -5.24 3.03
N PRO A 103 26.21 -5.92 3.55
CA PRO A 103 27.45 -6.16 2.81
C PRO A 103 27.18 -6.90 1.49
N ALA A 104 27.84 -6.51 0.41
CA ALA A 104 27.72 -7.18 -0.89
C ALA A 104 28.18 -8.65 -0.86
N THR A 105 29.01 -9.01 0.12
CA THR A 105 29.54 -10.37 0.34
C THR A 105 28.77 -11.17 1.38
N ALA A 106 27.68 -10.63 1.93
CA ALA A 106 26.90 -11.32 2.95
C ALA A 106 26.32 -12.63 2.38
N ALA A 107 26.33 -13.69 3.19
CA ALA A 107 25.69 -14.94 2.80
C ALA A 107 24.18 -14.72 2.65
N ALA A 108 23.53 -15.51 1.78
CA ALA A 108 22.11 -15.32 1.46
C ALA A 108 21.19 -15.29 2.70
N GLY A 109 21.45 -16.14 3.70
CA GLY A 109 20.67 -16.17 4.94
C GLY A 109 20.87 -14.93 5.83
N GLU A 110 22.05 -14.33 5.82
CA GLU A 110 22.36 -13.10 6.56
C GLU A 110 21.72 -11.89 5.89
N CYS A 111 21.83 -11.82 4.55
CA CYS A 111 21.16 -10.82 3.74
C CYS A 111 19.63 -10.89 3.92
N PHE A 112 19.07 -12.10 3.93
CA PHE A 112 17.64 -12.32 4.16
C PHE A 112 17.22 -11.80 5.53
N ARG A 113 17.91 -12.18 6.62
CA ARG A 113 17.57 -11.70 7.97
C ARG A 113 17.68 -10.17 8.09
N TRP A 114 18.67 -9.58 7.43
CA TRP A 114 18.93 -8.15 7.46
C TRP A 114 17.88 -7.34 6.70
N ALA A 115 17.46 -7.83 5.54
CA ALA A 115 16.58 -7.13 4.61
C ALA A 115 15.14 -7.67 4.56
N TYR A 116 14.79 -8.65 5.39
CA TYR A 116 13.50 -9.35 5.33
C TYR A 116 12.31 -8.41 5.23
N GLN A 117 12.23 -7.44 6.14
CA GLN A 117 11.11 -6.50 6.20
C GLN A 117 11.03 -5.61 4.96
N ALA A 118 12.18 -5.08 4.50
CA ALA A 118 12.26 -4.29 3.28
C ALA A 118 11.84 -5.10 2.04
N MET A 119 12.28 -6.36 1.94
CA MET A 119 11.91 -7.26 0.85
C MET A 119 10.43 -7.60 0.87
N LEU A 120 9.88 -7.96 2.04
CA LEU A 120 8.46 -8.30 2.19
C LEU A 120 7.54 -7.14 1.80
N VAL A 121 7.80 -5.95 2.35
CA VAL A 121 6.97 -4.77 2.08
C VAL A 121 7.11 -4.32 0.63
N THR A 122 8.31 -4.42 0.05
CA THR A 122 8.52 -4.16 -1.38
C THR A 122 7.71 -5.15 -2.23
N ALA A 123 7.77 -6.44 -1.93
CA ALA A 123 7.01 -7.46 -2.65
C ALA A 123 5.50 -7.21 -2.58
N LEU A 124 4.96 -6.91 -1.39
CA LEU A 124 3.54 -6.56 -1.21
C LEU A 124 3.15 -5.31 -2.00
N SER A 125 3.99 -4.27 -1.96
CA SER A 125 3.77 -3.05 -2.74
C SER A 125 3.73 -3.33 -4.24
N MET A 126 4.67 -4.14 -4.74
CA MET A 126 4.74 -4.50 -6.16
C MET A 126 3.58 -5.41 -6.58
N LEU A 127 3.12 -6.32 -5.71
CA LEU A 127 1.92 -7.12 -5.96
C LEU A 127 0.68 -6.24 -6.14
N ILE A 128 0.51 -5.20 -5.31
CA ILE A 128 -0.61 -4.26 -5.44
C ILE A 128 -0.49 -3.42 -6.71
N VAL A 129 0.71 -2.91 -7.01
CA VAL A 129 0.98 -2.13 -8.23
C VAL A 129 0.68 -2.97 -9.48
N THR A 130 1.09 -4.24 -9.49
CA THR A 130 0.86 -5.16 -10.61
C THR A 130 -0.57 -5.72 -10.65
N ALA A 131 -1.23 -5.88 -9.50
CA ALA A 131 -2.65 -6.26 -9.43
C ALA A 131 -3.57 -5.13 -9.91
N GLY A 132 -3.20 -3.87 -9.68
CA GLY A 132 -3.86 -2.71 -10.28
C GLY A 132 -3.76 -2.70 -11.81
N TRP A 133 -2.71 -3.29 -12.39
CA TRP A 133 -2.57 -3.50 -13.83
C TRP A 133 -3.43 -4.67 -14.34
N THR A 134 -3.66 -5.71 -13.54
CA THR A 134 -4.51 -6.85 -13.89
C THR A 134 -5.98 -6.68 -13.47
N GLY A 135 -6.36 -5.52 -12.92
CA GLY A 135 -7.74 -5.15 -12.55
C GLY A 135 -8.75 -5.13 -13.70
N GLY A 136 -8.36 -5.50 -14.92
CA GLY A 136 -9.26 -5.89 -16.01
C GLY A 136 -9.61 -7.39 -16.07
N LEU A 137 -9.07 -8.24 -15.18
CA LEU A 137 -9.20 -9.70 -15.24
C LEU A 137 -9.71 -10.38 -13.95
N LEU A 138 -10.00 -9.63 -12.88
CA LEU A 138 -10.79 -10.19 -11.78
C LEU A 138 -12.27 -9.92 -12.09
N PRO A 139 -13.10 -10.96 -12.31
CA PRO A 139 -14.50 -10.74 -12.60
C PRO A 139 -15.12 -10.03 -11.40
N ALA A 140 -15.75 -8.89 -11.66
CA ALA A 140 -16.70 -8.31 -10.74
C ALA A 140 -17.72 -9.42 -10.44
N GLY A 141 -17.68 -9.95 -9.21
CA GLY A 141 -18.75 -10.78 -8.69
C GLY A 141 -20.02 -9.97 -8.74
N GLY A 142 -20.80 -10.18 -9.79
CA GLY A 142 -22.00 -9.41 -10.10
C GLY A 142 -23.00 -9.52 -8.95
N ALA A 143 -23.30 -8.38 -8.35
CA ALA A 143 -24.58 -8.18 -7.70
C ALA A 143 -25.66 -8.14 -8.80
N GLY A 144 -26.25 -9.30 -9.11
CA GLY A 144 -27.48 -9.41 -9.88
C GLY A 144 -28.64 -9.61 -8.91
N GLY A 145 -29.38 -8.53 -8.65
CA GLY A 145 -30.55 -8.55 -7.78
C GLY A 145 -31.65 -9.47 -8.31
N ALA A 146 -32.11 -10.39 -7.47
CA ALA A 146 -33.43 -10.97 -7.63
C ALA A 146 -34.44 -10.01 -7.00
N GLY A 147 -35.15 -9.28 -7.86
CA GLY A 147 -36.35 -8.55 -7.47
C GLY A 147 -37.38 -9.54 -6.92
N ALA A 148 -37.78 -9.35 -5.67
CA ALA A 148 -39.02 -9.92 -5.16
C ALA A 148 -40.15 -8.95 -5.52
N GLU A 149 -40.81 -9.22 -6.64
CA GLU A 149 -42.08 -8.58 -6.97
C GLU A 149 -43.14 -8.95 -5.92
N SER A 150 -43.80 -7.91 -5.43
CA SER A 150 -45.02 -7.99 -4.65
C SER A 150 -46.18 -8.48 -5.51
N ALA A 151 -46.83 -9.58 -5.13
CA ALA A 151 -48.20 -9.86 -5.52
C ALA A 151 -49.02 -10.01 -4.23
N GLY A 152 -49.80 -8.96 -3.93
CA GLY A 152 -50.73 -8.96 -2.81
C GLY A 152 -51.89 -9.93 -3.04
N CYS A 153 -52.36 -10.52 -1.95
CA CYS A 153 -53.69 -11.11 -1.89
C CYS A 153 -54.37 -10.53 -0.65
N ALA A 154 -55.18 -9.51 -0.87
CA ALA A 154 -56.17 -9.04 0.09
C ALA A 154 -57.56 -9.49 -0.41
N GLU A 155 -58.17 -10.37 0.39
CA GLU A 155 -59.57 -10.34 0.85
C GLU A 155 -60.74 -10.62 -0.12
N GLY A 156 -61.64 -11.54 0.30
CA GLY A 156 -63.05 -11.51 -0.14
C GLY A 156 -63.84 -12.82 -0.16
N ALA A 157 -64.61 -13.06 0.92
CA ALA A 157 -65.98 -13.62 0.98
C ALA A 157 -66.29 -15.04 0.42
N ARG A 158 -66.60 -15.97 1.33
CA ARG A 158 -67.96 -16.50 1.59
C ARG A 158 -67.97 -17.49 2.76
#